data_AF-G9NU21-F1
#
_entry.id   AF-G9NU21-F1
#
_cell.length_a   1.000
_cell.length_b   1.000
_cell.length_c   1.000
_cell.angle_alpha   90.00
_cell.angle_beta   90.00
_cell.angle_gamma   90.00
#
_symmetry.space_group_name_H-M   'P 1'
#
loop_
_entity.id
_entity.type
_entity.pdbx_description
1 polymer ?
#
loop_
_entity_poly.entity_id
_entity_poly.type
_entity_poly.pdbx_seq_one_letter_code
_entity_poly.pdbx_strand_id
1 'polypeptide(L)'
;MSSAQRPFNPPTGPSAQHGNGPRQTLAQSLLATMPPLIPGGKTDPSMTPLVLGVTKEIEPHYRKLKDEEEKIREELRLKQERLRKSLYSWSRLDRDARAWEMRSDLSEKSMKNLAGEGVGGAAF
;
A
#
# COMPACT_ATOMS: atom_id res chain seq x y z
N MET A 1 88.42 -3.11 22.77
CA MET A 1 87.29 -4.02 22.55
C MET A 1 86.13 -3.58 23.44
N SER A 2 85.05 -3.05 22.88
CA SER A 2 83.77 -2.88 23.59
C SER A 2 82.63 -3.01 22.58
N SER A 3 81.91 -4.13 22.65
CA SER A 3 80.77 -4.48 21.81
C SER A 3 79.51 -3.73 22.26
N ALA A 4 79.03 -2.77 21.48
CA ALA A 4 77.72 -2.15 21.68
C ALA A 4 76.62 -3.08 21.12
N GLN A 5 75.91 -3.79 22.01
CA GLN A 5 74.70 -4.55 21.64
C GLN A 5 73.58 -3.57 21.30
N ARG A 6 73.05 -3.63 20.06
CA ARG A 6 71.82 -2.93 19.68
C ARG A 6 70.63 -3.66 20.33
N PRO A 7 69.65 -2.94 20.91
CA PRO A 7 68.47 -3.56 21.49
C PRO A 7 67.62 -4.24 20.40
N PHE A 8 67.18 -5.47 20.67
CA PHE A 8 66.29 -6.22 19.80
C PHE A 8 64.88 -5.62 19.89
N ASN A 9 64.35 -5.19 18.74
CA ASN A 9 62.99 -4.64 18.63
C ASN A 9 62.15 -5.63 17.82
N PRO A 10 61.34 -6.50 18.47
CA PRO A 10 60.59 -7.53 17.76
C PRO A 10 59.58 -6.90 16.80
N PRO A 11 59.27 -7.56 15.67
CA PRO A 11 58.29 -7.07 14.71
C PRO A 11 56.92 -7.08 15.37
N THR A 12 56.52 -5.93 15.87
CA THR A 12 55.18 -5.74 16.37
C THR A 12 54.20 -5.85 15.21
N GLY A 13 53.21 -6.73 15.34
CA GLY A 13 52.15 -6.91 14.35
C GLY A 13 51.32 -5.63 14.16
N PRO A 14 50.40 -5.61 13.18
CA PRO A 14 49.67 -4.41 12.73
C PRO A 14 48.86 -3.70 13.84
N SER A 15 48.73 -4.30 15.01
CA SER A 15 48.06 -3.76 16.19
C SER A 15 48.93 -2.83 17.06
N ALA A 16 50.25 -2.83 16.91
CA ALA A 16 51.12 -1.99 17.77
C ALA A 16 51.38 -0.58 17.22
N GLN A 17 50.89 -0.30 16.02
CA GLN A 17 51.06 1.00 15.36
C GLN A 17 49.84 1.88 15.63
N HIS A 18 49.56 2.16 16.90
CA HIS A 18 48.58 3.18 17.28
C HIS A 18 49.28 4.25 18.09
N GLY A 19 49.89 5.19 17.38
CA GLY A 19 50.38 6.43 17.97
C GLY A 19 49.20 7.26 18.51
N ASN A 20 49.32 7.71 19.76
CA ASN A 20 48.84 8.95 20.38
C ASN A 20 47.51 9.62 19.93
N GLY A 21 46.55 8.91 19.34
CA GLY A 21 45.24 9.44 18.98
C GLY A 21 44.09 8.60 19.55
N PRO A 22 43.00 9.21 20.05
CA PRO A 22 41.84 8.45 20.48
C PRO A 22 41.27 7.67 19.29
N ARG A 23 41.16 6.34 19.45
CA ARG A 23 40.48 5.47 18.48
C ARG A 23 39.05 5.95 18.29
N GLN A 24 38.66 6.23 17.05
CA GLN A 24 37.29 6.53 16.68
C GLN A 24 36.42 5.33 17.08
N THR A 25 35.42 5.55 17.92
CA THR A 25 34.49 4.49 18.33
C THR A 25 33.57 4.11 17.17
N LEU A 26 32.89 2.95 17.24
CA LEU A 26 31.88 2.58 16.25
C LEU A 26 30.80 3.66 16.10
N ALA A 27 30.36 4.25 17.21
CA ALA A 27 29.45 5.38 17.19
C ALA A 27 30.05 6.59 16.45
N GLN A 28 31.34 6.86 16.65
CA GLN A 28 32.08 7.93 15.95
C GLN A 28 32.14 7.66 14.43
N SER A 29 32.37 6.42 13.99
CA SER A 29 32.38 6.09 12.57
C SER A 29 30.99 6.18 11.94
N LEU A 30 29.94 5.78 12.66
CA LEU A 30 28.56 5.91 12.20
C LEU A 30 28.14 7.38 12.10
N LEU A 31 28.49 8.21 13.10
CA LEU A 31 28.26 9.65 13.06
C LEU A 31 29.01 10.34 11.91
N ALA A 32 30.19 9.85 11.52
CA ALA A 32 30.93 10.39 10.38
C ALA A 32 30.27 10.10 9.02
N THR A 33 29.41 9.09 8.93
CA THR A 33 28.63 8.79 7.71
C THR A 33 27.30 9.53 7.63
N MET A 34 26.91 10.20 8.72
CA MET A 34 25.68 11.00 8.74
C MET A 34 25.87 12.28 7.93
N PRO A 35 24.85 12.73 7.19
CA PRO A 35 24.89 14.04 6.52
C PRO A 35 25.19 15.16 7.54
N PRO A 36 26.04 16.13 7.19
CA PRO A 36 26.38 17.22 8.09
C PRO A 36 25.13 18.06 8.43
N LEU A 37 24.94 18.36 9.72
CA LEU A 37 23.85 19.19 10.20
C LEU A 37 24.17 20.66 9.93
N ILE A 38 23.32 21.36 9.17
CA ILE A 38 23.43 22.82 8.96
C ILE A 38 22.83 23.54 10.18
N PRO A 39 23.45 24.65 10.66
CA PRO A 39 22.87 25.49 11.71
C PRO A 39 21.42 25.88 11.39
N GLY A 40 20.49 25.58 12.32
CA GLY A 40 19.04 25.75 12.11
C GLY A 40 18.25 24.47 11.92
N GLY A 41 18.87 23.29 12.00
CA GLY A 41 18.19 21.99 12.06
C GLY A 41 17.57 21.54 10.74
N LYS A 42 17.87 22.24 9.64
CA LYS A 42 17.42 21.86 8.30
C LYS A 42 18.53 21.06 7.63
N THR A 43 18.21 19.87 7.16
CA THR A 43 19.08 19.13 6.23
C THR A 43 19.33 19.98 4.98
N ASP A 44 20.55 19.95 4.45
CA ASP A 44 20.91 20.64 3.22
C ASP A 44 19.87 20.36 2.12
N PRO A 45 19.31 21.39 1.45
CA PRO A 45 18.49 21.22 0.25
C PRO A 45 19.13 20.31 -0.81
N SER A 46 20.46 20.23 -0.88
CA SER A 46 21.17 19.30 -1.78
C SER A 46 20.98 17.82 -1.42
N MET A 47 20.61 17.52 -0.17
CA MET A 47 20.40 16.17 0.38
C MET A 47 18.93 15.72 0.30
N THR A 48 18.00 16.58 -0.14
CA THR A 48 16.58 16.23 -0.36
C THR A 48 16.38 14.96 -1.21
N PRO A 49 17.15 14.72 -2.29
CA PRO A 49 17.09 13.48 -3.07
C PRO A 49 17.46 12.24 -2.25
N LEU A 50 18.35 12.37 -1.26
CA LEU A 50 18.79 11.27 -0.42
C LEU A 50 17.72 10.86 0.61
N VAL A 51 16.91 11.83 1.07
CA VAL A 51 15.89 11.64 2.12
C VAL A 51 14.53 11.26 1.54
N LEU A 52 14.11 11.91 0.46
CA LEU A 52 12.81 11.69 -0.18
C LEU A 52 12.89 10.77 -1.41
N GLY A 53 14.09 10.44 -1.88
CA GLY A 53 14.28 9.70 -3.14
C GLY A 53 14.01 10.53 -4.40
N VAL A 54 13.69 11.83 -4.25
CA VAL A 54 13.33 12.74 -5.34
C VAL A 54 13.91 14.13 -5.10
N THR A 55 14.31 14.80 -6.18
CA THR A 55 14.85 16.16 -6.10
C THR A 55 13.74 17.17 -5.78
N LYS A 56 14.13 18.33 -5.24
CA LYS A 56 13.19 19.40 -4.88
C LYS A 56 12.37 19.89 -6.07
N GLU A 57 12.91 19.88 -7.29
CA GLU A 57 12.16 20.34 -8.46
C GLU A 57 10.97 19.42 -8.76
N ILE A 58 11.10 18.12 -8.49
CA ILE A 58 10.06 17.14 -8.84
C ILE A 58 9.16 16.76 -7.67
N GLU A 59 9.57 17.07 -6.44
CA GLU A 59 8.81 16.77 -5.22
C GLU A 59 7.33 17.22 -5.29
N PRO A 60 6.97 18.43 -5.77
CA PRO A 60 5.58 18.85 -5.88
C PRO A 60 4.77 18.00 -6.87
N HIS A 61 5.40 17.58 -7.98
CA HIS A 61 4.77 16.69 -8.97
C HIS A 61 4.55 15.30 -8.37
N TYR A 62 5.53 14.77 -7.64
CA TYR A 62 5.41 13.47 -6.99
C TYR A 62 4.30 13.45 -5.93
N ARG A 63 4.17 14.52 -5.14
CA ARG A 63 3.05 14.66 -4.19
C ARG A 63 1.69 14.66 -4.90
N LYS A 64 1.54 15.45 -5.96
CA LYS A 64 0.30 15.46 -6.77
C LYS A 64 -0.02 14.07 -7.31
N LEU A 65 0.97 13.35 -7.82
CA LEU A 65 0.79 12.00 -8.34
C LEU A 65 0.35 11.02 -7.24
N LYS A 66 0.87 11.19 -6.01
CA LYS A 66 0.45 10.40 -4.84
C LYS A 66 -0.99 10.70 -4.44
N ASP A 67 -1.39 11.97 -4.42
CA ASP A 67 -2.76 12.36 -4.11
C ASP A 67 -3.74 11.84 -5.17
N GLU A 68 -3.36 11.89 -6.45
CA GLU A 68 -4.12 11.32 -7.56
C GLU A 68 -4.22 9.79 -7.48
N GLU A 69 -3.12 9.10 -7.15
CA GLU A 69 -3.10 7.65 -6.91
C GLU A 69 -4.08 7.27 -5.80
N GLU A 70 -4.06 7.99 -4.67
CA GLU A 70 -4.96 7.74 -3.54
C GLU A 70 -6.43 8.01 -3.92
N LYS A 71 -6.69 9.10 -4.65
CA LYS A 71 -8.03 9.42 -5.16
C LYS A 71 -8.59 8.32 -6.05
N ILE A 72 -7.79 7.83 -7.01
CA ILE A 72 -8.21 6.75 -7.91
C ILE A 72 -8.50 5.47 -7.13
N ARG A 73 -7.71 5.15 -6.10
CA ARG A 73 -7.97 3.99 -5.23
C ARG A 73 -9.29 4.11 -4.48
N GLU A 74 -9.60 5.27 -3.93
CA GLU A 74 -10.87 5.47 -3.22
C GLU A 74 -12.07 5.44 -4.18
N GLU A 75 -11.95 6.06 -5.35
CA GLU A 75 -12.98 5.97 -6.39
C GLU A 75 -13.24 4.52 -6.82
N LEU A 76 -12.18 3.72 -6.97
CA LEU A 76 -12.30 2.29 -7.27
C LEU A 76 -13.05 1.55 -6.16
N ARG A 77 -12.70 1.81 -4.89
CA ARG A 77 -13.35 1.22 -3.72
C ARG A 77 -14.85 1.52 -3.71
N LEU A 78 -15.22 2.78 -3.91
CA LEU A 78 -16.62 3.22 -3.96
C LEU A 78 -17.38 2.58 -5.13
N LYS A 79 -16.77 2.52 -6.32
CA LYS A 79 -17.37 1.87 -7.49
C LYS A 79 -17.61 0.38 -7.26
N GLN A 80 -16.65 -0.32 -6.66
CA GLN A 80 -16.80 -1.74 -6.31
C GLN A 80 -17.89 -1.95 -5.26
N GLU A 81 -17.98 -1.10 -4.24
CA GLU A 81 -19.03 -1.20 -3.22
C GLU A 81 -20.42 -0.95 -3.82
N ARG A 82 -20.56 0.06 -4.67
CA ARG A 82 -21.79 0.34 -5.42
C ARG A 82 -22.19 -0.85 -6.29
N LEU A 83 -21.23 -1.45 -7.00
CA LEU A 83 -21.48 -2.62 -7.84
C LEU A 83 -21.99 -3.80 -7.01
N ARG A 84 -21.35 -4.12 -5.88
CA ARG A 84 -21.81 -5.20 -4.98
C ARG A 84 -23.25 -4.97 -4.52
N LYS A 85 -23.57 -3.75 -4.07
CA LYS A 85 -24.93 -3.38 -3.64
C LYS A 85 -25.95 -3.54 -4.77
N SER A 86 -25.59 -3.10 -5.98
CA SER A 86 -26.46 -3.21 -7.15
C SER A 86 -26.69 -4.67 -7.55
N LEU A 87 -25.65 -5.51 -7.60
CA LEU A 87 -25.79 -6.94 -7.92
C LEU A 87 -26.65 -7.67 -6.89
N TYR A 88 -26.53 -7.33 -5.61
CA TYR A 88 -27.39 -7.87 -4.56
C TYR A 88 -28.86 -7.48 -4.78
N SER A 89 -29.15 -6.20 -5.07
CA SER A 89 -30.52 -5.76 -5.36
C SER A 89 -31.07 -6.43 -6.63
N TRP A 90 -30.26 -6.58 -7.67
CA TRP A 90 -30.65 -7.28 -8.89
C TRP A 90 -31.03 -8.73 -8.62
N SER A 91 -30.23 -9.44 -7.82
CA SER A 91 -30.52 -10.83 -7.45
C SER A 91 -31.82 -10.96 -6.65
N ARG A 92 -32.14 -9.98 -5.80
CA ARG A 92 -33.42 -9.94 -5.10
C ARG A 92 -34.58 -9.68 -6.07
N LEU A 93 -34.46 -8.69 -6.94
CA LEU A 93 -35.48 -8.34 -7.92
C LEU A 93 -35.75 -9.48 -8.91
N ASP A 94 -34.72 -10.25 -9.30
CA ASP A 94 -34.88 -11.45 -10.15
C ASP A 94 -35.76 -12.50 -9.46
N ARG A 95 -35.55 -12.74 -8.16
CA ARG A 95 -36.39 -13.67 -7.38
C ARG A 95 -37.82 -13.16 -7.26
N ASP A 96 -37.99 -11.87 -6.97
CA ASP A 96 -39.31 -11.25 -6.85
C ASP A 96 -40.05 -11.34 -8.20
N ALA A 97 -39.37 -11.08 -9.32
CA ALA A 97 -39.94 -11.19 -10.66
C ALA A 97 -40.45 -12.61 -10.97
N ARG A 98 -39.65 -13.64 -10.69
CA ARG A 98 -40.08 -15.05 -10.85
C ARG A 98 -41.27 -15.41 -9.95
N ALA A 99 -41.31 -14.87 -8.74
CA ALA A 99 -42.44 -15.09 -7.84
C ALA A 99 -43.72 -14.43 -8.38
N TRP A 100 -43.61 -13.23 -8.97
CA TRP A 100 -44.73 -12.55 -9.62
C TRP A 100 -45.20 -13.26 -10.89
N GLU A 101 -44.27 -13.75 -11.70
CA GLU A 101 -44.58 -14.58 -12.88
C GLU A 101 -45.39 -15.81 -12.47
N MET A 102 -44.92 -16.59 -11.48
CA MET A 102 -45.65 -17.75 -10.98
C MET A 102 -47.05 -17.39 -10.45
N ARG A 103 -47.18 -16.27 -9.71
CA ARG A 103 -48.48 -15.79 -9.22
C ARG A 103 -49.41 -15.40 -10.36
N SER A 104 -48.87 -14.76 -11.39
CA SER A 104 -49.61 -14.40 -12.61
C SER A 104 -50.10 -15.65 -13.33
N ASP A 105 -49.23 -16.63 -13.56
CA ASP A 105 -49.58 -17.90 -14.20
C ASP A 105 -50.68 -18.65 -13.46
N LEU A 106 -50.58 -18.71 -12.12
CA LEU A 106 -51.61 -19.35 -11.29
C LEU A 106 -52.94 -18.60 -11.33
N SER A 107 -52.89 -17.26 -11.30
CA SER A 107 -54.08 -16.42 -11.44
C SER A 107 -54.75 -16.62 -12.80
N GLU A 108 -53.98 -16.61 -13.89
CA GLU A 108 -54.48 -16.83 -15.24
C GLU A 108 -55.14 -18.20 -15.38
N LYS A 109 -54.49 -19.26 -14.87
CA LYS A 109 -55.06 -20.61 -14.84
C LYS A 109 -56.34 -20.67 -14.01
N SER A 110 -56.37 -20.02 -12.85
CA SER A 110 -57.57 -19.95 -12.01
C SER A 110 -58.71 -19.23 -12.73
N MET A 111 -58.43 -18.13 -13.41
CA MET A 111 -59.41 -17.37 -14.19
C MET A 111 -59.95 -18.17 -15.38
N LYS A 112 -59.09 -18.88 -16.12
CA LYS A 112 -59.49 -19.79 -17.20
C LYS A 112 -60.40 -20.92 -16.71
N ASN A 113 -60.07 -21.51 -15.57
CA ASN A 113 -60.92 -22.53 -14.95
C ASN A 113 -62.29 -21.95 -14.51
N LEU A 114 -62.31 -20.76 -13.90
CA LEU A 114 -63.54 -20.04 -13.53
C LEU A 114 -64.41 -19.67 -14.74
N ALA A 115 -63.78 -19.30 -15.85
CA ALA A 115 -64.45 -18.99 -17.11
C ALA A 115 -64.98 -20.24 -17.86
N GLY A 116 -64.76 -21.45 -17.32
CA GLY A 116 -65.27 -22.69 -17.88
C GLY A 116 -64.41 -23.31 -19.00
N GLU A 117 -63.18 -22.81 -19.21
CA GLU A 117 -62.23 -23.36 -20.20
C GLU A 117 -61.32 -24.49 -19.65
N GLY A 118 -61.45 -24.84 -18.36
CA GLY A 118 -60.76 -25.99 -17.76
C GLY A 118 -61.41 -27.34 -18.10
N VAL A 119 -60.67 -28.45 -18.02
CA VAL A 119 -61.17 -29.83 -18.24
C VAL A 119 -62.35 -30.11 -17.31
N GLY A 120 -63.57 -29.92 -17.83
CA GLY A 120 -64.82 -29.89 -17.06
C GLY A 120 -65.44 -28.49 -17.06
N GLY A 121 -65.84 -28.00 -18.25
CA GLY A 121 -66.51 -26.71 -18.39
C GLY A 121 -67.83 -26.63 -17.63
N ALA A 122 -68.15 -25.42 -17.16
CA ALA A 122 -69.39 -24.99 -16.51
C ALA A 122 -70.04 -26.01 -15.56
N ALA A 123 -69.69 -25.96 -14.28
CA ALA A 123 -70.54 -26.53 -13.23
C ALA A 123 -71.28 -25.40 -12.51
N PHE A 124 -72.29 -24.87 -13.19
CA PHE A 124 -73.57 -24.48 -12.60
C PHE A 124 -74.69 -24.99 -13.50
#